data_AF-A0A4C1XMT0-F1
#
_entry.id   AF-A0A4C1XMT0-F1
#
_cell.length_a   1.000
_cell.length_b   1.000
_cell.length_c   1.000
_cell.angle_alpha   90.00
_cell.angle_beta   90.00
_cell.angle_gamma   90.00
#
_symmetry.space_group_name_H-M   'P 1'
#
loop_
_entity.id
_entity.type
_entity.pdbx_description
1 polymer ?
#
loop_
_entity_poly.entity_id
_entity_poly.type
_entity_poly.pdbx_seq_one_letter_code
_entity_poly.pdbx_strand_id
1 'polypeptide(L)'
;MPRVVFINVTQMMRHLKRVERSSDQVVRPVNLEALNKWVGQIPSDVVTDMADVAPMLSVLGYDPWANPPRYGDPDPSVHPSVAKHPHPP
;
A
#
# COMPACT_ATOMS: atom_id res chain seq x y z
N MET A 1 -8.69 -18.18 -44.41
CA MET A 1 -8.90 -16.75 -44.06
C MET A 1 -8.81 -16.61 -42.55
N PRO A 2 -7.83 -15.88 -41.98
CA PRO A 2 -7.70 -15.79 -40.53
C PRO A 2 -8.65 -14.71 -39.97
N ARG A 3 -9.43 -15.06 -38.95
CA ARG A 3 -10.28 -14.11 -38.23
C ARG A 3 -9.39 -13.28 -37.30
N VAL A 4 -9.17 -12.02 -37.64
CA VAL A 4 -8.54 -11.06 -36.72
C VAL A 4 -9.49 -10.85 -35.55
N VAL A 5 -9.15 -11.38 -34.38
CA VAL A 5 -9.88 -11.15 -33.14
C VAL A 5 -9.54 -9.73 -32.68
N PHE A 6 -10.40 -8.77 -32.97
CA PHE A 6 -10.31 -7.42 -32.40
C PHE A 6 -10.69 -7.49 -30.93
N ILE A 7 -9.70 -7.56 -30.05
CA ILE A 7 -9.91 -7.35 -28.62
C ILE A 7 -10.23 -5.86 -28.45
N ASN A 8 -11.48 -5.56 -28.08
CA ASN A 8 -11.90 -4.21 -27.77
C ASN A 8 -11.14 -3.73 -26.52
N VAL A 9 -10.47 -2.57 -26.60
CA VAL A 9 -9.69 -1.97 -25.49
C VAL A 9 -10.51 -1.86 -24.20
N THR A 10 -11.83 -1.62 -24.30
CA THR A 10 -12.74 -1.60 -23.15
C THR A 10 -12.87 -2.97 -22.48
N GLN A 11 -12.80 -4.07 -23.24
CA GLN A 11 -12.82 -5.43 -22.70
C GLN A 11 -11.49 -5.80 -22.05
N MET A 12 -10.36 -5.36 -22.64
CA MET A 12 -9.02 -5.53 -22.07
C MET A 12 -8.88 -4.79 -20.74
N MET A 13 -9.29 -3.51 -20.66
CA MET A 13 -9.25 -2.74 -19.41
C MET A 13 -10.13 -3.33 -18.30
N ARG A 14 -11.30 -3.90 -18.65
CA ARG A 14 -12.16 -4.60 -17.68
C ARG A 14 -11.49 -5.86 -17.12
N HIS A 15 -10.72 -6.57 -17.94
CA HIS A 15 -10.00 -7.75 -17.50
C HIS A 15 -8.84 -7.39 -16.57
N LEU A 16 -8.05 -6.36 -16.91
CA LEU A 16 -6.96 -5.84 -16.08
C LEU A 16 -7.48 -5.40 -14.70
N LYS A 17 -8.53 -4.59 -14.64
CA LYS A 17 -9.14 -4.13 -13.38
C LYS A 17 -9.55 -5.26 -12.43
N ARG A 18 -9.94 -6.42 -12.94
CA ARG A 18 -10.37 -7.56 -12.12
C ARG A 18 -9.20 -8.38 -11.57
N VAL A 19 -8.05 -8.35 -12.23
CA VAL A 19 -6.86 -9.15 -11.87
C VAL A 19 -5.84 -8.30 -11.08
N GLU A 20 -5.93 -6.97 -11.17
CA GLU A 20 -5.11 -6.05 -10.40
C GLU A 20 -5.39 -6.18 -8.89
N ARG A 21 -4.33 -6.50 -8.13
CA ARG A 21 -4.37 -6.76 -6.67
C ARG A 21 -4.73 -5.52 -5.84
N SER A 22 -4.68 -4.32 -6.43
CA SER A 22 -4.98 -3.04 -5.78
C SER A 22 -6.44 -2.59 -5.94
N SER A 23 -7.24 -3.21 -6.80
CA SER A 23 -8.60 -2.75 -7.11
C SER A 23 -9.50 -2.63 -5.87
N ASP A 24 -9.41 -3.58 -4.94
CA ASP A 24 -10.19 -3.57 -3.70
C ASP A 24 -9.77 -2.46 -2.72
N GLN A 25 -8.54 -1.96 -2.82
CA GLN A 25 -8.05 -0.87 -1.99
C GLN A 25 -8.43 0.50 -2.57
N VAL A 26 -8.49 0.62 -3.90
CA VAL A 26 -8.81 1.87 -4.62
C VAL A 26 -10.31 2.20 -4.59
N VAL A 27 -11.17 1.20 -4.42
CA VAL A 27 -12.62 1.42 -4.29
C VAL A 27 -13.00 2.04 -2.93
N ARG A 28 -12.16 1.88 -1.90
CA ARG A 28 -12.43 2.43 -0.56
C ARG A 28 -12.03 3.91 -0.49
N PRO A 29 -12.74 4.72 0.31
CA PRO A 29 -12.29 6.08 0.61
C PRO A 29 -10.87 6.10 1.18
N VAL A 30 -10.15 7.20 0.93
CA VAL A 30 -8.80 7.42 1.48
C VAL A 30 -8.86 7.30 3.01
N ASN A 31 -8.01 6.44 3.56
CA ASN A 31 -7.96 6.11 4.98
C ASN A 31 -6.51 5.86 5.42
N LEU A 32 -6.29 5.86 6.73
CA LEU A 32 -4.96 5.76 7.34
C LEU A 32 -4.54 4.31 7.67
N GLU A 33 -5.35 3.30 7.34
CA GLU A 33 -5.14 1.94 7.83
C GLU A 33 -3.81 1.34 7.38
N ALA A 34 -3.35 1.68 6.18
CA ALA A 34 -2.16 1.07 5.60
C ALA A 34 -0.83 1.65 6.10
N LEU A 35 -0.85 2.84 6.72
CA LEU A 35 0.37 3.60 7.01
C LEU A 35 1.37 2.85 7.89
N ASN A 36 0.87 2.22 8.95
CA ASN A 36 1.71 1.57 9.97
C ASN A 36 1.60 0.05 9.97
N LYS A 37 0.91 -0.57 9.00
CA LYS A 37 0.68 -2.03 8.98
C LYS A 37 1.95 -2.87 8.83
N TRP A 38 3.03 -2.29 8.32
CA TRP A 38 4.31 -2.96 8.12
C TRP A 38 5.18 -2.97 9.40
N VAL A 39 4.86 -2.11 10.38
CA VAL A 39 5.62 -1.99 11.63
C VAL A 39 5.52 -3.30 12.40
N GLY A 40 6.67 -3.86 12.78
CA GLY A 40 6.78 -5.16 13.44
C GLY A 40 6.72 -6.38 12.51
N GLN A 41 6.55 -6.20 11.19
CA GLN A 41 6.64 -7.29 10.20
C GLN A 41 8.06 -7.43 9.62
N ILE A 42 8.91 -6.42 9.80
CA ILE A 42 10.30 -6.44 9.35
C ILE A 42 11.17 -7.06 10.45
N PRO A 43 12.04 -8.04 10.13
CA PRO A 43 12.99 -8.64 11.08
C PRO A 43 13.88 -7.59 11.76
N SER A 44 14.24 -7.83 13.03
CA SER A 44 14.98 -6.86 13.86
C SER A 44 16.38 -6.54 13.35
N ASP A 45 17.06 -7.52 12.74
CA ASP A 45 18.35 -7.36 12.08
C ASP A 45 18.23 -6.38 10.90
N VAL A 46 17.21 -6.55 10.05
CA VAL A 46 16.95 -5.65 8.92
C VAL A 46 16.58 -4.23 9.39
N VAL A 47 15.83 -4.10 10.50
CA VAL A 47 15.53 -2.78 11.11
C VAL A 47 16.80 -2.13 11.65
N THR A 48 17.72 -2.91 12.21
CA THR A 48 18.99 -2.41 12.75
C THR A 48 19.94 -1.94 11.65
N ASP A 49 19.84 -2.51 10.45
CA ASP A 49 20.71 -2.13 9.32
C ASP A 49 19.95 -1.30 8.27
N MET A 50 18.80 -0.72 8.63
CA MET A 50 17.87 -0.10 7.68
C MET A 50 18.49 1.04 6.87
N ALA A 51 19.40 1.83 7.46
CA ALA A 51 20.08 2.91 6.76
C ALA A 51 21.03 2.39 5.66
N ASP A 52 21.64 1.23 5.86
CA ASP A 52 22.56 0.60 4.91
C ASP A 52 21.79 -0.20 3.84
N VAL A 53 20.71 -0.87 4.24
CA VAL A 53 19.83 -1.63 3.35
C VAL A 53 19.02 -0.71 2.42
N ALA A 54 18.57 0.44 2.95
CA ALA A 54 17.68 1.35 2.24
C ALA A 54 18.09 2.83 2.40
N PRO A 55 19.26 3.24 1.86
CA PRO A 55 19.76 4.62 1.97
C PRO A 55 18.82 5.65 1.31
N MET A 56 17.98 5.20 0.38
CA MET A 56 16.98 6.04 -0.29
C MET A 56 15.88 6.55 0.66
N LEU A 57 15.66 5.93 1.83
CA LEU A 57 14.70 6.43 2.81
C LEU A 57 15.05 7.86 3.22
N SER A 58 16.32 8.09 3.59
CA SER A 58 16.82 9.41 3.98
C SER A 58 16.72 10.41 2.83
N VAL A 59 17.03 10.00 1.60
CA VAL A 59 16.92 10.86 0.40
C VAL A 59 15.47 11.29 0.15
N LEU A 60 14.51 10.41 0.43
CA LEU A 60 13.08 10.67 0.28
C LEU A 60 12.45 11.36 1.50
N GLY A 61 13.24 11.69 2.53
CA GLY A 61 12.79 12.40 3.73
C GLY A 61 12.21 11.50 4.83
N TYR A 62 12.42 10.19 4.75
CA TYR A 62 12.09 9.25 5.83
C TYR A 62 13.31 9.01 6.71
N ASP A 63 13.09 8.98 8.03
CA ASP A 63 14.13 8.57 8.98
C ASP A 63 14.26 7.03 8.98
N PRO A 64 15.40 6.46 8.55
CA PRO A 64 15.59 5.01 8.51
C PRO A 64 15.59 4.36 9.90
N TRP A 65 15.73 5.15 10.97
CA TRP A 65 15.75 4.68 12.36
C TRP A 65 14.41 4.86 13.08
N ALA A 66 13.45 5.55 12.46
CA ALA A 66 12.13 5.76 13.04
C ALA A 66 11.20 4.59 12.74
N ASN A 67 10.82 3.83 13.77
CA ASN A 67 9.88 2.72 13.65
C ASN A 67 8.82 2.77 14.77
N PRO A 68 7.61 3.31 14.52
CA PRO A 68 7.09 3.79 13.24
C PRO A 68 7.62 5.18 12.82
N PRO A 69 7.65 5.51 11.52
CA PRO A 69 7.89 6.86 11.04
C PRO A 69 6.75 7.81 11.43
N ARG A 70 7.09 9.08 11.60
CA ARG A 70 6.09 10.14 11.88
C ARG A 70 5.63 10.77 10.57
N TYR A 71 4.53 10.27 10.02
CA TYR A 71 3.95 10.76 8.75
C TYR A 71 3.20 12.10 8.86
N GLY A 72 3.05 12.65 10.07
CA GLY A 72 2.30 13.88 10.33
C GLY A 72 0.84 13.62 10.72
N ASP A 73 0.11 14.71 10.92
CA ASP A 73 -1.31 14.66 11.26
C ASP A 73 -2.17 14.58 9.99
N PRO A 74 -3.23 13.76 9.99
CA PRO A 74 -4.10 13.61 8.82
C PRO A 74 -4.96 14.86 8.58
N ASP A 75 -5.27 15.13 7.32
CA ASP A 75 -6.26 16.14 6.93
C ASP A 75 -7.66 15.73 7.46
N PRO A 76 -8.52 16.69 7.88
CA PRO A 76 -9.89 16.42 8.35
C PRO A 76 -10.75 15.56 7.42
N SER A 77 -10.48 15.56 6.12
CA SER A 77 -11.18 14.78 5.10
C SER A 77 -10.78 13.31 5.05
N VAL A 78 -9.67 12.93 5.69
CA VAL A 78 -9.17 11.55 5.70
C VAL A 78 -9.87 10.76 6.78
N HIS A 79 -10.43 9.62 6.41
CA HIS A 79 -11.09 8.76 7.37
C HIS A 79 -10.07 8.17 8.35
N PRO A 80 -10.28 8.33 9.67
CA PRO A 80 -9.44 7.68 10.65
C PRO A 80 -9.54 6.17 10.46
N SER A 81 -8.45 5.45 10.71
CA SER A 81 -8.43 3.99 10.68
C SER A 81 -9.54 3.45 11.59
N VAL A 82 -10.64 2.98 11.01
CA VAL A 82 -11.68 2.30 11.76
C VAL A 82 -11.12 0.93 12.13
N ALA A 83 -10.63 0.78 13.34
CA ALA A 83 -10.30 -0.53 13.88
C ALA A 83 -11.60 -1.34 13.99
N LYS A 84 -11.89 -2.21 13.00
CA LYS A 84 -12.89 -3.28 13.13
C LYS A 84 -12.79 -4.33 12.02
N HIS A 85 -12.15 -5.44 12.36
CA HIS A 85 -12.81 -6.75 12.35
C HIS A 85 -12.16 -7.61 13.44
N PRO A 86 -12.87 -8.02 14.51
CA PRO A 86 -12.39 -9.09 15.37
C PRO A 86 -12.43 -10.38 14.55
N HIS A 87 -11.28 -11.06 14.44
CA HIS A 87 -11.22 -12.41 13.89
C HIS A 87 -12.15 -13.32 14.72
N PRO A 88 -13.06 -14.10 14.11
CA PRO A 88 -13.74 -15.17 14.83
C PRO A 88 -12.72 -16.25 15.23
N PRO A 89 -12.99 -17.00 16.32
CA PRO A 89 -12.09 -18.02 16.86
C PRO A 89 -11.79 -19.15 15.88
#